data_AF-A0A418UZG3-F1
#
_entry.id   AF-A0A418UZG3-F1
#
_cell.length_a   1.000
_cell.length_b   1.000
_cell.length_c   1.000
_cell.angle_alpha   90.00
_cell.angle_beta   90.00
_cell.angle_gamma   90.00
#
_symmetry.space_group_name_H-M   'P 1'
#
loop_
_entity.id
_entity.type
_entity.pdbx_description
1 polymer ?
#
loop_
_entity_poly.entity_id
_entity_poly.type
_entity_poly.pdbx_seq_one_letter_code
_entity_poly.pdbx_strand_id
1 'polypeptide(L)'
;MKALVRAFYYVPVIGWLTKDAVHGTPEAKYFFAFNMAVLLFGAIYLIGYPLVITLGLLGSAAGLSGLVLLTMGDAFDRRASRAVARAPAPPLRKPSMRRAA
;
A
#
# COMPACT_ATOMS: atom_id res chain seq x y z
N MET A 1 -24.83 -3.59 4.10
CA MET A 1 -23.61 -4.38 3.85
C MET A 1 -23.86 -5.85 3.49
N LYS A 2 -24.65 -6.63 4.25
CA LYS A 2 -24.86 -8.07 3.98
C LYS A 2 -25.40 -8.40 2.57
N ALA A 3 -26.31 -7.58 2.04
CA ALA A 3 -26.89 -7.78 0.71
C ALA A 3 -25.85 -7.61 -0.42
N LEU A 4 -24.96 -6.62 -0.30
CA LEU A 4 -23.93 -6.33 -1.31
C LEU A 4 -22.89 -7.46 -1.38
N VAL A 5 -22.47 -7.97 -0.21
CA VAL A 5 -21.55 -9.12 -0.12
C VAL A 5 -22.18 -10.38 -0.72
N ARG A 6 -23.48 -10.59 -0.46
CA ARG A 6 -24.21 -11.72 -1.04
C ARG A 6 -24.32 -11.60 -2.56
N ALA A 7 -24.60 -10.40 -3.06
CA ALA A 7 -24.64 -10.09 -4.49
C ALA A 7 -23.27 -10.32 -5.17
N PHE A 8 -22.17 -9.98 -4.51
CA PHE A 8 -20.82 -10.23 -5.02
C PHE A 8 -20.54 -11.72 -5.28
N TYR A 9 -21.01 -12.62 -4.40
CA TYR A 9 -20.85 -14.07 -4.60
C TYR A 9 -21.72 -14.65 -5.73
N TYR A 10 -22.66 -13.88 -6.29
CA TYR A 10 -23.40 -14.26 -7.49
C TYR A 10 -22.74 -13.79 -8.78
N VAL A 11 -21.68 -12.97 -8.70
CA VAL A 11 -20.93 -12.56 -9.89
C VAL A 11 -20.23 -13.79 -10.46
N PRO A 12 -20.53 -14.20 -11.70
CA PRO A 12 -19.93 -15.38 -12.30
C PRO A 12 -18.41 -15.18 -12.42
N VAL A 13 -17.67 -16.27 -12.38
CA VAL A 13 -16.19 -16.31 -12.38
C VAL A 13 -15.59 -15.76 -11.10
N ILE A 14 -15.58 -14.44 -10.86
CA ILE A 14 -14.88 -13.84 -9.72
C ILE A 14 -15.56 -14.19 -8.39
N GLY A 15 -16.88 -14.02 -8.30
CA GLY A 15 -17.63 -14.29 -7.07
C GLY A 15 -17.60 -15.77 -6.67
N TRP A 16 -17.61 -16.68 -7.65
CA TRP A 16 -17.49 -18.11 -7.40
C TRP A 16 -16.08 -18.50 -6.95
N LEU A 17 -15.04 -18.01 -7.64
CA LEU A 17 -13.65 -18.21 -7.25
C LEU A 17 -13.39 -17.69 -5.84
N THR A 18 -13.89 -16.50 -5.49
CA THR A 18 -13.74 -15.95 -4.13
C THR A 18 -14.53 -16.74 -3.10
N LYS A 19 -15.76 -17.18 -3.43
CA LYS A 19 -16.57 -18.02 -2.53
C LYS A 19 -15.84 -19.31 -2.19
N ASP A 20 -15.23 -19.95 -3.19
CA ASP A 20 -14.49 -21.19 -3.05
C ASP A 20 -13.17 -21.00 -2.28
N ALA A 21 -12.46 -19.89 -2.50
CA ALA A 21 -11.26 -19.56 -1.72
C ALA A 21 -11.53 -19.33 -0.22
N VAL A 22 -12.73 -18.86 0.13
CA VAL A 22 -13.12 -18.54 1.52
C VAL A 22 -13.71 -19.75 2.25
N HIS A 23 -14.52 -20.56 1.57
CA HIS A 23 -15.27 -21.67 2.20
C HIS A 23 -14.78 -23.06 1.79
N GLY A 24 -13.91 -23.14 0.79
CA GLY A 24 -13.38 -24.39 0.25
C GLY A 24 -12.18 -24.94 1.04
N THR A 25 -11.49 -25.89 0.42
CA THR A 25 -10.34 -26.56 1.03
C THR A 25 -9.14 -25.61 1.15
N PRO A 26 -8.12 -25.91 1.98
CA PRO A 26 -6.92 -25.09 2.09
C PRO A 26 -6.24 -24.83 0.72
N GLU A 27 -6.34 -25.78 -0.20
CA GLU A 27 -5.76 -25.71 -1.54
C GLU A 27 -6.49 -24.73 -2.46
N ALA A 28 -7.78 -24.46 -2.21
CA ALA A 28 -8.62 -23.59 -3.04
C ALA A 28 -8.07 -22.16 -3.15
N LYS A 29 -7.31 -21.69 -2.15
CA LYS A 29 -6.64 -20.39 -2.16
C LYS A 29 -5.56 -20.30 -3.25
N TYR A 30 -4.83 -21.39 -3.51
CA TYR A 30 -3.82 -21.42 -4.56
C TYR A 30 -4.46 -21.41 -5.95
N PHE A 31 -5.53 -22.20 -6.13
CA PHE A 31 -6.31 -22.17 -7.36
C PHE A 31 -6.92 -20.80 -7.61
N PHE A 32 -7.41 -20.12 -6.57
CA PHE A 32 -7.90 -18.75 -6.68
C PHE A 32 -6.82 -17.79 -7.18
N ALA A 33 -5.64 -17.80 -6.55
CA ALA A 33 -4.53 -16.94 -6.93
C ALA A 33 -4.09 -17.20 -8.38
N PHE A 34 -3.98 -18.47 -8.77
CA PHE A 34 -3.64 -18.86 -10.14
C PHE A 34 -4.68 -18.37 -11.15
N ASN A 35 -5.97 -18.61 -10.91
CA ASN A 35 -7.04 -18.14 -11.80
C ASN A 35 -7.07 -16.62 -11.89
N MET A 36 -6.79 -15.90 -10.80
CA MET A 36 -6.69 -14.44 -10.84
C MET A 36 -5.53 -13.96 -11.71
N ALA A 37 -4.36 -14.62 -11.60
CA ALA A 37 -3.23 -14.31 -12.46
C ALA A 37 -3.57 -14.56 -13.94
N VAL A 38 -4.18 -15.71 -14.26
CA VAL A 38 -4.60 -16.04 -15.63
C VAL A 38 -5.60 -15.02 -16.17
N LEU A 39 -6.61 -14.63 -15.38
CA LEU A 39 -7.59 -13.62 -15.78
C LEU A 39 -6.95 -12.25 -15.99
N LEU A 40 -6.01 -11.86 -15.13
CA LEU A 40 -5.24 -10.63 -15.29
C LEU A 40 -4.42 -10.66 -16.59
N PHE A 41 -3.68 -11.74 -16.86
CA PHE A 41 -2.92 -11.88 -18.10
C PHE A 41 -3.83 -11.91 -19.33
N GLY A 42 -4.98 -12.58 -19.26
CA GLY A 42 -5.98 -12.55 -20.32
C GLY A 42 -6.53 -11.14 -20.56
N ALA A 43 -6.80 -10.38 -19.50
CA ALA A 43 -7.23 -8.99 -19.60
C ALA A 43 -6.13 -8.09 -20.19
N ILE A 44 -4.86 -8.29 -19.80
CA ILE A 44 -3.72 -7.59 -20.38
C ILE A 44 -3.57 -7.94 -21.86
N TYR A 45 -3.79 -9.19 -22.25
CA TYR A 45 -3.74 -9.60 -23.65
C TYR A 45 -4.85 -8.93 -24.49
N LEU A 46 -6.08 -8.86 -23.96
CA LEU A 46 -7.23 -8.29 -24.67
C LEU A 46 -7.23 -6.75 -24.72
N ILE A 47 -6.84 -6.09 -23.63
CA ILE A 47 -6.86 -4.62 -23.51
C ILE A 47 -5.51 -4.01 -23.90
N GLY A 48 -4.43 -4.77 -23.70
CA GLY A 48 -3.06 -4.36 -24.00
C GLY A 48 -2.38 -3.56 -22.89
N TYR A 49 -1.31 -2.87 -23.28
CA TYR A 49 -0.50 -2.02 -22.42
C TYR A 49 -1.29 -0.96 -21.61
N PRO A 50 -2.39 -0.36 -22.09
CA PRO A 50 -3.17 0.60 -21.30
C PRO A 50 -3.61 0.06 -19.94
N LEU A 51 -4.01 -1.21 -19.85
CA LEU A 51 -4.41 -1.82 -18.57
C LEU A 51 -3.24 -1.86 -17.58
N VAL A 52 -2.04 -2.18 -18.05
CA VAL A 52 -0.83 -2.23 -17.23
C VAL A 52 -0.51 -0.87 -16.63
N ILE A 53 -0.59 0.20 -17.45
CA ILE A 53 -0.39 1.58 -16.97
C ILE A 53 -1.43 1.93 -15.90
N THR A 54 -2.71 1.65 -16.16
CA THR A 54 -3.79 1.98 -15.22
C THR A 54 -3.61 1.28 -13.88
N LEU A 55 -3.28 -0.01 -13.88
CA LEU A 55 -3.01 -0.76 -12.65
C LEU A 55 -1.77 -0.23 -11.93
N GLY A 56 -0.73 0.15 -12.66
CA GLY A 56 0.45 0.81 -12.10
C GLY A 56 0.09 2.13 -11.40
N LEU A 57 -0.68 3.00 -12.06
CA LEU A 57 -1.13 4.27 -11.48
C LEU A 57 -1.98 4.08 -10.23
N LEU A 58 -2.91 3.13 -10.25
CA LEU A 58 -3.73 2.77 -9.09
C LEU A 58 -2.85 2.24 -7.94
N GLY A 59 -1.89 1.37 -8.25
CA GLY A 59 -0.92 0.85 -7.29
C GLY A 59 -0.06 1.94 -6.67
N SER A 60 0.44 2.89 -7.47
CA SER A 60 1.19 4.04 -6.99
C SER A 60 0.36 4.94 -6.08
N ALA A 61 -0.87 5.27 -6.48
CA ALA A 61 -1.78 6.08 -5.67
C ALA A 61 -2.10 5.39 -4.34
N ALA A 62 -2.38 4.08 -4.36
CA ALA A 62 -2.63 3.29 -3.16
C ALA A 62 -1.38 3.20 -2.26
N GLY A 63 -0.20 3.01 -2.83
CA GLY A 63 1.06 2.97 -2.11
C GLY A 63 1.40 4.29 -1.42
N LEU A 64 1.27 5.41 -2.13
CA LEU A 64 1.46 6.75 -1.57
C LEU A 64 0.42 7.03 -0.48
N SER A 65 -0.84 6.72 -0.73
CA SER A 65 -1.91 6.88 0.26
C SER A 65 -1.65 6.04 1.51
N GLY A 66 -1.22 4.78 1.33
CA GLY A 66 -0.84 3.88 2.41
C GLY A 66 0.34 4.43 3.21
N LEU A 67 1.38 4.94 2.56
CA LEU A 67 2.52 5.57 3.23
C LEU A 67 2.07 6.75 4.08
N VAL A 68 1.26 7.66 3.52
CA VAL A 68 0.71 8.80 4.25
C VAL A 68 -0.13 8.34 5.44
N LEU A 69 -1.03 7.37 5.25
CA LEU A 69 -1.88 6.85 6.32
C LEU A 69 -1.07 6.18 7.44
N LEU A 70 0.02 5.50 7.11
CA LEU A 70 0.91 4.87 8.10
C LEU A 70 1.79 5.90 8.82
N THR A 71 2.19 6.97 8.14
CA THR A 71 3.12 7.98 8.68
C THR A 71 2.45 9.23 9.25
N MET A 72 1.15 9.41 9.05
CA MET A 72 0.43 10.61 9.52
C MET A 72 0.53 10.79 11.03
N GLY A 73 0.64 9.71 11.80
CA GLY A 73 0.80 9.77 13.26
C GLY A 73 2.06 10.53 13.67
N ASP A 74 3.19 10.25 13.02
CA ASP A 74 4.47 10.92 13.26
C ASP A 74 4.42 12.39 12.81
N ALA A 75 3.76 12.67 11.69
CA ALA A 75 3.62 14.02 11.17
C ALA A 75 2.81 14.94 12.12
N PHE A 76 1.89 14.38 12.89
CA PHE A 76 1.06 15.13 13.84
C PHE A 76 1.48 14.97 15.31
N ASP A 77 2.59 14.28 15.61
CA ASP A 77 3.06 14.12 16.98
C ASP A 77 3.68 15.42 17.53
N ARG A 78 2.84 16.22 18.18
CA ARG A 78 3.24 17.46 18.86
C ARG A 78 4.23 17.23 20.00
N ARG A 79 4.36 16.01 20.53
CA ARG A 79 5.31 15.69 21.60
C ARG A 79 6.74 15.67 21.07
N ALA A 80 6.95 15.04 19.91
CA ALA A 80 8.23 15.05 19.21
C ALA A 80 8.68 16.48 18.86
N SER A 81 7.79 17.30 18.31
CA SER A 81 8.11 18.71 17.99
C SER A 81 8.47 19.53 19.24
N ARG A 82 7.79 19.30 20.36
CA ARG A 82 8.10 19.97 21.64
C ARG A 82 9.40 19.49 22.26
N ALA A 83 9.75 18.21 22.11
CA ALA A 83 11.01 17.66 22.59
C ALA A 83 12.20 18.28 21.86
N VAL A 84 12.11 18.42 20.54
CA VAL A 84 13.13 19.13 19.73
C VAL A 84 13.22 20.61 20.09
N ALA A 85 12.08 21.29 20.26
CA ALA A 85 12.08 22.71 20.66
C ALA A 85 12.67 22.96 22.05
N ARG A 86 12.64 21.95 22.94
CA ARG A 86 13.24 22.00 24.28
C ARG A 86 14.67 21.48 24.32
N ALA A 87 15.19 20.97 23.21
CA ALA A 87 16.57 20.50 23.16
C ALA A 87 17.52 21.69 23.41
N PRO A 88 18.51 21.55 24.30
CA PRO A 88 19.49 22.60 24.53
C PRO A 88 20.23 22.89 23.23
N ALA A 89 20.46 24.18 22.96
CA ALA A 89 21.15 24.60 21.74
C ALA A 89 22.49 23.86 21.62
N PRO A 90 22.84 23.35 20.42
CA PRO A 90 24.11 22.68 20.22
C PRO A 90 25.26 23.63 20.62
N PRO A 91 26.30 23.12 21.26
CA PRO A 91 27.39 23.96 21.73
C PRO A 91 28.00 24.71 20.54
N LEU A 92 28.07 26.04 20.66
CA LEU A 92 28.70 26.91 19.67
C LEU A 92 30.13 26.43 19.46
N ARG A 93 30.39 25.80 18.30
CA ARG A 93 31.73 25.40 17.90
C ARG A 93 32.52 26.69 17.68
N LYS A 94 33.32 27.08 18.69
CA LYS A 94 34.23 28.22 18.56
C LYS A 94 35.15 27.94 17.36
N PRO A 95 35.29 28.88 16.42
CA PRO A 95 36.26 28.73 15.34
C PRO A 95 37.62 28.53 15.99
N SER A 96 38.26 27.40 15.72
CA SER A 96 39.64 27.20 16.13
C SER A 96 40.46 28.23 15.37
N MET A 97 40.83 29.33 16.02
CA MET A 97 41.90 30.18 15.53
C MET A 97 43.14 29.31 15.47
N ARG A 98 43.43 28.79 14.28
CA ARG A 98 44.73 28.25 13.94
C ARG A 98 45.68 29.43 14.12
N ARG A 99 46.39 29.49 15.25
CA ARG A 99 47.51 30.41 15.42
C ARG A 99 48.52 30.03 14.34
N ALA A 100 48.66 30.91 13.36
CA ALA A 100 49.79 30.90 12.46
C ALA A 100 50.94 31.57 13.20
N ALA A 101 51.89 30.76 13.66
CA ALA A 101 53.28 31.13 13.95
C ALA A 101 54.07 29.83 14.15
#